data_AF-A0A2W5XCV7-F1
#
_entry.id   AF-A0A2W5XCV7-F1
#
_cell.length_a   1.000
_cell.length_b   1.000
_cell.length_c   1.000
_cell.angle_alpha   90.00
_cell.angle_beta   90.00
_cell.angle_gamma   90.00
#
_symmetry.space_group_name_H-M   'P 1'
#
loop_
_entity.id
_entity.type
_entity.pdbx_description
1 polymer ?
#
loop_
_entity_poly.entity_id
_entity_poly.type
_entity_poly.pdbx_seq_one_letter_code
_entity_poly.pdbx_strand_id
1 'polypeptide(L)'
;MYSALFALTVLSWWLLTKALDQPRTPKLGWWLAYAAAVIVIPYIHYLGFFVILSQLIYSLVRCRGAWQAAVAAGASLILFAPWAMSAGAQAMHQGVLAQTPWRLGPWRDLPYFVLGRYLPIHWHAHPIAAWLFAIAVYSLAAAGIILGRRTALPFLFLTPALQAAGTLIFNKNFVFDERYLYNSVPAFAAAVGVVSSTCLRGRFRLGGLLLAVAVVGCSLIGSLNLSLLPYYQPANWYDAGALISKYGTASDVLVFVPVATWYAVSGLDGFAKHDMTTPQTTPSIPDTVAWASAHRNNRIWYIQNYYQATDPALTVRAQLSLRRRELRSWREPRFSEGDAVTVTLFDFER
;
A
#
# COMPACT_ATOMS: atom_id res chain seq x y z
N MET A 1 -8.32 5.16 1.22
CA MET A 1 -7.30 5.80 2.07
C MET A 1 -6.10 6.30 1.25
N TYR A 2 -5.30 5.43 0.62
CA TYR A 2 -4.06 5.83 -0.09
C TYR A 2 -4.27 6.78 -1.27
N SER A 3 -5.32 6.62 -2.08
CA SER A 3 -5.63 7.56 -3.17
C SER A 3 -5.97 8.96 -2.65
N ALA A 4 -6.64 9.06 -1.50
CA ALA A 4 -6.93 10.33 -0.85
C ALA A 4 -5.65 10.96 -0.28
N LEU A 5 -4.77 10.17 0.34
CA LEU A 5 -3.46 10.63 0.79
C LEU A 5 -2.64 11.17 -0.40
N PHE A 6 -2.61 10.45 -1.52
CA PHE A 6 -1.95 10.88 -2.75
C PHE A 6 -2.50 12.23 -3.24
N ALA A 7 -3.82 12.35 -3.40
CA ALA A 7 -4.47 13.57 -3.86
C ALA A 7 -4.18 14.77 -2.92
N LEU A 8 -4.30 14.56 -1.61
CA LEU A 8 -3.98 15.59 -0.60
C LEU A 8 -2.49 15.93 -0.55
N THR A 9 -1.59 14.98 -0.82
CA THR A 9 -0.15 15.25 -0.93
C THR A 9 0.12 16.20 -2.09
N VAL A 10 -0.44 15.91 -3.28
CA VAL A 10 -0.30 16.79 -4.45
C VAL A 10 -0.93 18.16 -4.19
N LEU A 11 -2.16 18.18 -3.65
CA LEU A 11 -2.89 19.40 -3.37
C LEU A 11 -2.17 20.28 -2.35
N SER A 12 -1.71 19.73 -1.23
CA SER A 12 -1.00 20.49 -0.19
C SER A 12 0.32 21.07 -0.70
N TRP A 13 1.08 20.34 -1.50
CA TRP A 13 2.29 20.88 -2.15
C TRP A 13 1.97 22.00 -3.13
N TRP A 14 0.94 21.82 -3.96
CA TRP A 14 0.50 22.87 -4.88
C TRP A 14 0.04 24.13 -4.14
N LEU A 15 -0.81 23.98 -3.12
CA LEU A 15 -1.28 25.09 -2.27
C LEU A 15 -0.13 25.79 -1.56
N LEU A 16 0.85 25.04 -1.06
CA LEU A 16 2.06 25.61 -0.44
C LEU A 16 2.82 26.48 -1.45
N THR A 17 3.09 25.97 -2.66
CA THR A 17 3.77 26.77 -3.69
C THR A 17 2.97 28.02 -4.07
N LYS A 18 1.64 27.91 -4.19
CA LYS A 18 0.76 29.06 -4.47
C LYS A 18 0.70 30.09 -3.34
N ALA A 19 0.79 29.64 -2.10
CA ALA A 19 0.84 30.51 -0.93
C ALA A 19 2.19 31.26 -0.84
N LEU A 20 3.28 30.62 -1.28
CA LEU A 20 4.63 31.17 -1.26
C LEU A 20 4.93 32.10 -2.46
N ASP A 21 4.33 31.86 -3.63
CA ASP A 21 4.59 32.62 -4.87
C ASP A 21 3.89 34.01 -4.94
N GLN A 22 3.28 34.51 -3.85
CA GLN A 22 2.52 35.76 -3.88
C GLN A 22 3.42 37.01 -3.70
N PRO A 23 3.31 38.04 -4.56
CA PRO A 23 4.01 39.30 -4.38
C PRO A 23 3.40 40.12 -3.23
N ARG A 24 4.22 40.39 -2.20
CA ARG A 24 4.07 41.37 -1.10
C ARG A 24 2.90 41.23 -0.12
N THR A 25 1.72 40.76 -0.52
CA THR A 25 0.60 40.54 0.43
C THR A 25 0.17 39.08 0.46
N PRO A 26 0.28 38.39 1.61
CA PRO A 26 -0.17 37.02 1.74
C PRO A 26 -1.69 36.98 1.58
N LYS A 27 -2.18 36.29 0.54
CA LYS A 27 -3.61 36.01 0.41
C LYS A 27 -3.97 34.94 1.43
N LEU A 28 -4.62 35.37 2.52
CA LEU A 28 -5.05 34.51 3.62
C LEU A 28 -5.77 33.23 3.12
N GLY A 29 -6.56 33.34 2.05
CA GLY A 29 -7.26 32.19 1.46
C GLY A 29 -6.36 31.01 1.05
N TRP A 30 -5.17 31.27 0.48
CA TRP A 30 -4.25 30.17 0.10
C TRP A 30 -3.64 29.50 1.33
N TRP A 31 -3.28 30.28 2.35
CA TRP A 31 -2.78 29.75 3.61
C TRP A 31 -3.84 28.97 4.38
N LEU A 32 -5.09 29.42 4.38
CA LEU A 32 -6.22 28.69 4.97
C LEU A 32 -6.48 27.38 4.23
N ALA A 33 -6.49 27.39 2.89
CA ALA A 33 -6.64 26.17 2.10
C ALA A 33 -5.49 25.19 2.33
N TYR A 34 -4.24 25.68 2.37
CA TYR A 34 -3.06 24.87 2.70
C TYR A 34 -3.17 24.28 4.10
N ALA A 35 -3.50 25.09 5.10
CA ALA A 35 -3.67 24.63 6.48
C ALA A 35 -4.75 23.56 6.58
N ALA A 36 -5.90 23.74 5.93
CA ALA A 36 -6.94 22.73 5.87
C ALA A 36 -6.44 21.40 5.28
N ALA A 37 -5.71 21.44 4.15
CA ALA A 37 -5.14 20.24 3.55
C ALA A 37 -4.15 19.53 4.49
N VAL A 38 -3.23 20.27 5.09
CA VAL A 38 -2.22 19.76 6.05
C VAL A 38 -2.85 19.19 7.31
N ILE A 39 -3.94 19.79 7.81
CA ILE A 39 -4.69 19.27 8.96
C ILE A 39 -5.38 17.95 8.63
N VAL A 40 -5.96 17.82 7.43
CA VAL A 40 -6.69 16.60 7.03
C VAL A 40 -5.76 15.43 6.72
N ILE A 41 -4.56 15.68 6.19
CA ILE A 41 -3.60 14.65 5.79
C ILE A 41 -3.35 13.55 6.85
N PRO A 42 -3.01 13.85 8.12
CA PRO A 42 -2.73 12.81 9.13
C PRO A 42 -3.97 12.02 9.54
N TYR A 43 -5.18 12.58 9.40
CA TYR A 43 -6.43 11.84 9.63
C TYR A 43 -6.72 10.82 8.54
N ILE A 44 -6.26 11.08 7.30
CA ILE A 44 -6.32 10.08 6.24
C ILE A 44 -5.28 8.99 6.49
N HIS A 45 -4.04 9.36 6.82
CA HIS A 45 -2.99 8.39 7.12
C HIS A 45 -1.83 9.02 7.88
N TYR A 46 -1.27 8.30 8.85
CA TYR A 46 -0.08 8.74 9.60
C TYR A 46 1.16 9.02 8.74
N LEU A 47 1.27 8.49 7.51
CA LEU A 47 2.39 8.81 6.60
C LEU A 47 2.36 10.27 6.16
N GLY A 48 1.20 10.91 6.31
CA GLY A 48 1.01 12.33 6.17
C GLY A 48 2.00 13.17 6.97
N PHE A 49 2.44 12.70 8.15
CA PHE A 49 3.44 13.42 8.93
C PHE A 49 4.76 13.63 8.19
N PHE A 50 5.20 12.67 7.38
CA PHE A 50 6.42 12.82 6.57
C PHE A 50 6.24 13.85 5.45
N VAL A 51 5.04 13.93 4.86
CA VAL A 51 4.69 14.96 3.88
C VAL A 51 4.74 16.35 4.53
N ILE A 52 4.09 16.52 5.67
CA ILE A 52 4.05 17.80 6.40
C ILE A 52 5.45 18.22 6.85
N LEU A 53 6.26 17.29 7.36
CA LEU A 53 7.63 17.56 7.76
C LEU A 53 8.48 17.97 6.56
N SER A 54 8.32 17.32 5.40
CA SER A 54 9.04 17.70 4.17
C SER A 54 8.67 19.10 3.68
N GLN A 55 7.39 19.49 3.79
CA GLN A 55 6.88 20.82 3.46
C GLN A 55 7.41 21.88 4.44
N LEU A 56 7.44 21.57 5.73
CA LEU A 56 8.01 22.44 6.75
C LEU A 56 9.51 22.70 6.49
N ILE A 57 10.28 21.64 6.21
CA ILE A 57 11.70 21.75 5.88
C ILE A 57 11.91 22.59 4.61
N TYR A 58 11.08 22.38 3.59
CA TYR A 58 11.09 23.23 2.38
C TYR A 58 10.87 24.71 2.71
N SER A 59 9.81 25.03 3.45
CA SER A 59 9.48 26.40 3.84
C SER A 59 10.60 27.06 4.65
N LEU A 60 11.18 26.33 5.62
CA LEU A 60 12.27 26.85 6.45
C LEU A 60 13.56 27.09 5.66
N VAL A 61 13.91 26.20 4.73
CA VAL A 61 15.16 26.28 3.96
C VAL A 61 15.07 27.29 2.81
N ARG A 62 13.91 27.37 2.13
CA ARG A 62 13.78 28.16 0.88
C ARG A 62 13.04 29.48 1.04
N CYS A 63 12.24 29.64 2.09
CA CYS A 63 11.35 30.80 2.25
C CYS A 63 11.49 31.40 3.65
N ARG A 64 12.55 32.20 3.86
CA ARG A 64 12.72 32.98 5.09
C ARG A 64 11.47 33.84 5.33
N GLY A 65 10.75 33.57 6.42
CA GLY A 65 9.51 34.28 6.78
C GLY A 65 8.20 33.52 6.54
N ALA A 66 8.24 32.28 6.02
CA ALA A 66 7.06 31.43 5.85
C ALA A 66 6.60 30.77 7.18
N TRP A 67 6.50 31.54 8.26
CA TRP A 67 6.10 31.03 9.59
C TRP A 67 4.69 30.42 9.59
N GLN A 68 3.84 30.84 8.66
CA GLN A 68 2.49 30.30 8.47
C GLN A 68 2.52 28.80 8.17
N ALA A 69 3.57 28.30 7.49
CA ALA A 69 3.74 26.87 7.26
C ALA A 69 4.00 26.11 8.57
N ALA A 70 4.79 26.69 9.47
CA ALA A 70 5.03 26.14 10.80
C ALA A 70 3.76 26.16 11.66
N VAL A 71 2.96 27.23 11.57
CA VAL A 71 1.66 27.31 12.27
C VAL A 71 0.67 26.28 11.74
N ALA A 72 0.58 26.09 10.42
CA ALA A 72 -0.25 25.03 9.84
C ALA A 72 0.19 23.63 10.26
N ALA A 73 1.50 23.36 10.29
CA ALA A 73 2.04 22.09 10.77
C ALA A 73 1.77 21.87 12.27
N GLY A 74 1.95 22.91 13.10
CA GLY A 74 1.63 22.88 14.52
C GLY A 74 0.14 22.65 14.78
N ALA A 75 -0.73 23.34 14.05
CA ALA A 75 -2.18 23.15 14.12
C ALA A 75 -2.58 21.72 13.74
N SER A 76 -1.97 21.14 12.71
CA SER A 76 -2.19 19.73 12.33
C SER A 76 -1.82 18.76 13.45
N LEU A 77 -0.68 18.97 14.13
CA LEU A 77 -0.28 18.15 15.29
C LEU A 77 -1.26 18.29 16.46
N ILE A 78 -1.65 19.52 16.81
CA ILE A 78 -2.58 19.80 17.92
C ILE A 78 -3.94 19.15 17.63
N LEU A 79 -4.47 19.34 16.42
CA LEU A 79 -5.77 18.78 16.05
C LEU A 79 -5.73 17.26 15.96
N PHE A 80 -4.62 16.67 15.52
CA PHE A 80 -4.45 15.22 15.53
C PHE A 80 -4.31 14.61 16.94
N ALA A 81 -3.98 15.40 17.97
CA ALA A 81 -3.73 14.91 19.32
C ALA A 81 -4.81 13.96 19.89
N PRO A 82 -6.14 14.19 19.70
CA PRO A 82 -7.17 13.26 20.15
C PRO A 82 -7.07 11.86 19.52
N TRP A 83 -6.53 11.77 18.29
CA TRP A 83 -6.33 10.51 17.57
C TRP A 83 -4.98 9.85 17.83
N ALA A 84 -4.03 10.54 18.46
CA ALA A 84 -2.70 10.02 18.74
C ALA A 84 -2.75 8.74 19.60
N MET A 85 -3.69 8.66 20.56
CA MET A 85 -3.88 7.46 21.38
C MET A 85 -4.34 6.26 20.55
N SER A 86 -5.32 6.45 19.67
CA SER A 86 -5.79 5.40 18.76
C SER A 86 -4.70 4.94 17.78
N ALA A 87 -3.91 5.88 17.27
CA ALA A 87 -2.76 5.56 16.42
C ALA A 87 -1.69 4.75 17.18
N GLY A 88 -1.43 5.10 18.45
CA GLY A 88 -0.54 4.35 19.34
C GLY A 88 -1.05 2.93 19.60
N ALA A 89 -2.33 2.77 19.90
CA ALA A 89 -2.96 1.45 20.07
C ALA A 89 -2.82 0.61 18.80
N GLN A 90 -3.10 1.17 17.61
CA GLN A 90 -2.91 0.47 16.34
C GLN A 90 -1.45 0.08 16.09
N ALA A 91 -0.48 0.94 16.44
CA ALA A 91 0.94 0.63 16.29
C ALA A 91 1.37 -0.57 17.15
N MET A 92 0.81 -0.71 18.36
CA MET A 92 1.07 -1.85 19.25
C MET A 92 0.43 -3.16 18.74
N HIS A 93 -0.76 -3.08 18.13
CA HIS A 93 -1.49 -4.26 17.63
C HIS A 93 -0.98 -4.77 16.27
N GLN A 94 -0.25 -3.95 15.51
CA GLN A 94 0.43 -4.39 14.28
C GLN A 94 1.72 -5.22 14.53
N GLY A 95 1.97 -5.61 15.78
CA GLY A 95 3.20 -6.26 16.31
C GLY A 95 3.64 -7.59 15.68
N VAL A 96 3.03 -8.06 14.59
CA VAL A 96 3.45 -9.28 13.86
C VAL A 96 3.85 -9.01 12.41
N LEU A 97 3.29 -7.99 11.74
CA LEU A 97 3.81 -7.50 10.44
C LEU A 97 5.15 -6.76 10.59
N ALA A 98 5.51 -6.40 11.81
CA ALA A 98 6.80 -5.78 12.17
C ALA A 98 7.98 -6.77 12.21
N GLN A 99 7.73 -8.09 12.07
CA GLN A 99 8.77 -9.11 12.23
C GLN A 99 9.42 -9.59 10.92
N THR A 100 9.03 -9.08 9.76
CA THR A 100 9.86 -9.31 8.57
C THR A 100 11.16 -8.55 8.78
N PRO A 101 12.33 -9.20 8.81
CA PRO A 101 13.60 -8.51 8.97
C PRO A 101 13.77 -7.54 7.79
N TRP A 102 13.47 -6.28 8.02
CA TRP A 102 13.61 -5.15 7.10
C TRP A 102 15.06 -4.95 6.62
N ARG A 103 16.00 -5.68 7.22
CA ARG A 103 17.44 -5.49 7.07
C ARG A 103 17.95 -5.67 5.64
N LEU A 104 17.22 -6.32 4.73
CA LEU A 104 17.66 -6.50 3.33
C LEU A 104 16.47 -6.60 2.35
N GLY A 105 15.43 -5.78 2.51
CA GLY A 105 14.40 -5.69 1.47
C GLY A 105 15.07 -5.33 0.13
N PRO A 106 14.80 -6.06 -0.98
CA PRO A 106 15.50 -5.83 -2.23
C PRO A 106 15.09 -4.46 -2.77
N TRP A 107 15.90 -3.43 -2.52
CA TRP A 107 15.69 -2.07 -3.03
C TRP A 107 15.42 -2.05 -4.53
N ARG A 108 15.98 -3.01 -5.28
CA ARG A 108 15.68 -3.21 -6.71
C ARG A 108 14.19 -3.45 -7.02
N ASP A 109 13.43 -4.08 -6.13
CA ASP A 109 12.04 -4.47 -6.39
C ASP A 109 11.07 -3.34 -5.97
N LEU A 110 11.56 -2.37 -5.20
CA LEU A 110 10.76 -1.26 -4.69
C LEU A 110 10.13 -0.39 -5.80
N PRO A 111 10.86 0.04 -6.84
CA PRO A 111 10.25 0.72 -7.99
C PRO A 111 9.13 -0.10 -8.63
N TYR A 112 9.31 -1.41 -8.70
CA TYR A 112 8.34 -2.30 -9.32
C TYR A 112 7.04 -2.36 -8.51
N PHE A 113 7.11 -2.53 -7.18
CA PHE A 113 5.92 -2.56 -6.32
C PHE A 113 5.05 -1.29 -6.39
N VAL A 114 5.65 -0.14 -6.73
CA VAL A 114 4.96 1.15 -6.74
C VAL A 114 4.50 1.57 -8.13
N LEU A 115 5.39 1.44 -9.11
CA LEU A 115 5.21 2.01 -10.45
C LEU A 115 4.97 0.92 -11.50
N GLY A 116 5.41 -0.31 -11.24
CA GLY A 116 5.37 -1.42 -12.18
C GLY A 116 4.28 -2.46 -11.91
N ARG A 117 3.66 -2.47 -10.72
CA ARG A 117 2.82 -3.57 -10.21
C ARG A 117 1.76 -4.09 -11.19
N TYR A 118 1.11 -3.20 -11.93
CA TYR A 118 0.02 -3.58 -12.84
C TYR A 118 0.46 -3.70 -14.31
N LEU A 119 1.76 -3.62 -14.58
CA LEU A 119 2.29 -3.89 -15.91
C LEU A 119 2.15 -5.39 -16.25
N PRO A 120 2.13 -5.74 -17.55
CA PRO A 120 2.01 -7.13 -17.98
C PRO A 120 3.09 -8.04 -17.35
N ILE A 121 2.69 -9.19 -16.79
CA ILE A 121 3.59 -10.06 -16.02
C ILE A 121 4.82 -10.51 -16.81
N HIS A 122 4.63 -10.75 -18.10
CA HIS A 122 5.68 -11.17 -19.00
C HIS A 122 6.75 -10.09 -19.25
N TRP A 123 6.49 -8.81 -18.94
CA TRP A 123 7.49 -7.74 -19.08
C TRP A 123 8.56 -7.77 -18.00
N HIS A 124 8.27 -8.42 -16.86
CA HIS A 124 9.16 -8.43 -15.70
C HIS A 124 9.37 -9.82 -15.11
N ALA A 125 8.85 -10.88 -15.75
CA ALA A 125 9.16 -12.26 -15.41
C ALA A 125 10.67 -12.58 -15.51
N HIS A 126 11.43 -11.79 -16.28
CA HIS A 126 12.87 -11.96 -16.42
C HIS A 126 13.64 -11.26 -15.28
N PRO A 127 14.59 -11.93 -14.59
CA PRO A 127 15.33 -11.35 -13.46
C PRO A 127 16.07 -10.04 -13.79
N ILE A 128 16.57 -9.92 -15.02
CA ILE A 128 17.27 -8.70 -15.49
C ILE A 128 16.31 -7.52 -15.67
N ALA A 129 15.04 -7.78 -16.02
CA ALA A 129 14.08 -6.71 -16.25
C ALA A 129 13.81 -5.88 -14.99
N ALA A 130 13.74 -6.52 -13.82
CA ALA A 130 13.61 -5.83 -12.54
C ALA A 130 14.78 -4.87 -12.27
N TRP A 131 16.02 -5.30 -12.55
CA TRP A 131 17.21 -4.46 -12.41
C TRP A 131 17.20 -3.27 -13.38
N LEU A 132 16.89 -3.51 -14.66
CA LEU A 132 16.82 -2.45 -15.66
C LEU A 132 15.74 -1.43 -15.31
N PHE A 133 14.58 -1.90 -14.84
CA PHE A 133 13.49 -1.04 -14.39
C PHE A 133 13.89 -0.19 -13.18
N ALA A 134 14.53 -0.81 -12.18
CA ALA A 134 15.00 -0.11 -11.00
C ALA A 134 16.03 0.98 -11.34
N ILE A 135 17.04 0.62 -12.15
CA ILE A 135 18.06 1.56 -12.63
C ILE A 135 17.38 2.72 -13.37
N ALA A 136 16.45 2.44 -14.30
CA ALA A 136 15.75 3.48 -15.04
C ALA A 136 14.98 4.45 -14.12
N VAL A 137 14.21 3.90 -13.16
CA VAL A 137 13.44 4.71 -12.19
C VAL A 137 14.36 5.55 -11.30
N TYR A 138 15.42 4.96 -10.76
CA TYR A 138 16.36 5.68 -9.89
C TYR A 138 17.18 6.72 -10.63
N SER A 139 17.66 6.40 -11.84
CA SER A 139 18.34 7.38 -12.70
C SER A 139 17.41 8.53 -13.05
N LEU A 140 16.12 8.27 -13.32
CA LEU A 140 15.16 9.32 -13.63
C LEU A 140 14.84 10.19 -12.41
N ALA A 141 14.68 9.59 -11.23
CA ALA A 141 14.52 10.32 -9.98
C ALA A 141 15.74 11.21 -9.68
N ALA A 142 16.95 10.66 -9.80
CA ALA A 142 18.20 11.40 -9.60
C ALA A 142 18.36 12.55 -10.62
N ALA A 143 18.12 12.28 -11.91
CA ALA A 143 18.15 13.30 -12.95
C ALA A 143 17.13 14.41 -12.68
N GLY A 144 15.91 14.04 -12.29
CA GLY A 144 14.86 14.98 -11.90
C GLY A 144 15.29 15.86 -10.74
N ILE A 145 15.82 15.29 -9.66
CA ILE A 145 16.34 16.03 -8.50
C ILE A 145 17.45 17.00 -8.90
N ILE A 146 18.41 16.55 -9.72
CA ILE A 146 19.56 17.37 -10.17
C ILE A 146 19.07 18.55 -11.01
N LEU A 147 18.22 18.30 -12.01
CA LEU A 147 17.68 19.33 -12.90
C LEU A 147 16.72 20.28 -12.15
N GLY A 148 15.93 19.73 -11.24
CA GLY A 148 14.93 20.43 -10.42
C GLY A 148 15.47 20.96 -9.10
N ARG A 149 16.79 20.96 -8.85
CA ARG A 149 17.40 21.26 -7.54
C ARG A 149 17.08 22.64 -6.94
N ARG A 150 16.60 23.57 -7.76
CA ARG A 150 16.17 24.92 -7.34
C ARG A 150 14.66 25.05 -7.09
N THR A 151 13.91 23.96 -7.27
CA THR A 151 12.45 23.90 -7.08
C THR A 151 12.11 23.17 -5.77
N ALA A 152 10.82 22.90 -5.54
CA ALA A 152 10.34 22.06 -4.44
C ALA A 152 10.68 20.56 -4.60
N LEU A 153 11.11 20.11 -5.79
CA LEU A 153 11.29 18.69 -6.11
C LEU A 153 12.21 17.91 -5.14
N PRO A 154 13.39 18.42 -4.71
CA PRO A 154 14.21 17.70 -3.74
C PRO A 154 13.49 17.44 -2.41
N PHE A 155 12.58 18.35 -2.02
CA PHE A 155 11.81 18.23 -0.78
C PHE A 155 10.59 17.33 -0.95
N LEU A 156 10.02 17.21 -2.15
CA LEU A 156 9.08 16.14 -2.46
C LEU A 156 9.71 14.75 -2.24
N PHE A 157 10.96 14.55 -2.70
CA PHE A 157 11.73 13.32 -2.43
C PHE A 157 12.23 13.18 -1.00
N LEU A 158 12.17 14.25 -0.19
CA LEU A 158 12.46 14.15 1.24
C LEU A 158 11.39 13.32 1.96
N THR A 159 10.16 13.25 1.45
CA THR A 159 9.10 12.40 2.03
C THR A 159 9.51 10.91 2.09
N PRO A 160 9.87 10.24 0.98
CA PRO A 160 10.33 8.85 1.03
C PRO A 160 11.65 8.67 1.80
N ALA A 161 12.55 9.66 1.79
CA ALA A 161 13.76 9.62 2.62
C ALA A 161 13.44 9.66 4.12
N LEU A 162 12.46 10.48 4.54
CA LEU A 162 11.97 10.55 5.91
C LEU A 162 11.23 9.26 6.30
N GLN A 163 10.52 8.61 5.39
CA GLN A 163 9.95 7.27 5.64
C GLN A 163 11.03 6.22 5.88
N ALA A 164 12.12 6.25 5.11
CA ALA A 164 13.26 5.37 5.32
C ALA A 164 13.92 5.62 6.68
N ALA A 165 14.14 6.88 7.04
CA ALA A 165 14.65 7.24 8.37
C ALA A 165 13.68 6.80 9.48
N GLY A 166 12.38 7.04 9.31
CA GLY A 166 11.34 6.59 10.24
C GLY A 166 11.30 5.08 10.39
N THR A 167 11.62 4.34 9.32
CA THR A 167 11.68 2.88 9.37
C THR A 167 12.76 2.41 10.33
N LEU A 168 13.93 3.06 10.28
CA LEU A 168 15.05 2.79 11.18
C LEU A 168 14.75 3.22 12.62
N ILE A 169 14.15 4.39 12.80
CA ILE A 169 13.90 4.97 14.14
C ILE A 169 12.81 4.20 14.90
N PHE A 170 11.70 3.90 14.23
CA PHE A 170 10.53 3.29 14.87
C PHE A 170 10.51 1.76 14.77
N ASN A 171 11.54 1.16 14.16
CA ASN A 171 11.61 -0.27 13.84
C ASN A 171 10.30 -0.77 13.17
N LYS A 172 9.73 0.06 12.28
CA LYS A 172 8.47 -0.19 11.59
C LYS A 172 8.67 -0.02 10.10
N ASN A 173 8.31 -1.02 9.31
CA ASN A 173 8.52 -1.01 7.87
C ASN A 173 7.63 0.04 7.16
N PHE A 174 8.14 1.26 6.93
CA PHE A 174 7.45 2.30 6.15
C PHE A 174 7.85 2.33 4.67
N VAL A 175 8.86 1.54 4.27
CA VAL A 175 9.48 1.60 2.94
C VAL A 175 9.22 0.37 2.10
N PHE A 176 9.20 -0.83 2.68
CA PHE A 176 9.03 -2.08 1.92
C PHE A 176 7.60 -2.61 1.93
N ASP A 177 6.68 -1.91 2.58
CA ASP A 177 5.24 -2.12 2.35
C ASP A 177 4.82 -1.24 1.18
N GLU A 178 4.46 -1.90 0.08
CA GLU A 178 3.95 -1.33 -1.17
C GLU A 178 2.93 -0.21 -0.96
N ARG A 179 2.06 -0.33 0.04
CA ARG A 179 0.98 0.62 0.29
C ARG A 179 1.52 1.95 0.79
N TYR A 180 2.62 1.94 1.53
CA TYR A 180 3.22 3.14 2.10
C TYR A 180 4.00 3.96 1.09
N LEU A 181 4.43 3.33 -0.01
CA LEU A 181 5.22 3.98 -1.04
C LEU A 181 4.38 4.76 -2.06
N TYR A 182 3.05 4.62 -2.06
CA TYR A 182 2.18 5.40 -2.96
C TYR A 182 2.33 6.91 -2.77
N ASN A 183 2.80 7.36 -1.60
CA ASN A 183 3.11 8.77 -1.35
C ASN A 183 4.37 9.29 -2.10
N SER A 184 5.18 8.41 -2.68
CA SER A 184 6.36 8.76 -3.48
C SER A 184 6.03 8.99 -4.96
N VAL A 185 4.86 8.51 -5.41
CA VAL A 185 4.39 8.67 -6.80
C VAL A 185 4.33 10.14 -7.25
N PRO A 186 3.84 11.12 -6.43
CA PRO A 186 3.87 12.53 -6.80
C PRO A 186 5.28 13.06 -7.09
N ALA A 187 6.26 12.67 -6.25
CA ALA A 187 7.65 13.10 -6.40
C ALA A 187 8.25 12.51 -7.70
N PHE A 188 7.97 11.24 -7.99
CA PHE A 188 8.41 10.60 -9.22
C PHE A 188 7.76 11.22 -10.46
N ALA A 189 6.44 11.47 -10.44
CA ALA A 189 5.74 12.14 -11.55
C ALA A 189 6.31 13.55 -11.81
N ALA A 190 6.61 14.30 -10.75
CA ALA A 190 7.26 15.60 -10.87
C ALA A 190 8.69 15.50 -11.46
N ALA A 191 9.46 14.48 -11.09
CA ALA A 191 10.78 14.21 -11.68
C ALA A 191 10.68 13.93 -13.18
N VAL A 192 9.75 13.05 -13.60
CA VAL A 192 9.47 12.76 -15.02
C VAL A 192 9.13 14.05 -15.76
N GLY A 193 8.26 14.89 -15.18
CA GLY A 193 7.88 16.17 -15.77
C GLY A 193 9.05 17.14 -15.94
N VAL A 194 9.92 17.27 -14.92
CA VAL A 194 11.12 18.12 -14.97
C VAL A 194 12.11 17.64 -16.03
N VAL A 195 12.42 16.34 -16.06
CA VAL A 195 13.34 15.75 -17.04
C VAL A 195 12.79 15.92 -18.45
N SER A 196 11.53 15.54 -18.68
CA SER A 196 10.88 15.61 -19.99
C SER A 196 10.82 17.05 -20.50
N SER A 197 10.40 18.00 -19.66
CA SER A 197 10.36 19.43 -20.00
C SER A 197 11.74 20.00 -20.34
N THR A 198 12.77 19.58 -19.61
CA THR A 198 14.16 20.01 -19.86
C THR A 198 14.67 19.47 -21.21
N CYS A 199 14.41 18.20 -21.50
CA CYS A 199 14.73 17.58 -22.79
C CYS A 199 13.99 18.25 -23.97
N LEU A 200 12.70 18.56 -23.80
CA LEU A 200 11.85 19.22 -24.80
C LEU A 200 12.32 20.64 -25.14
N ARG A 201 12.92 21.36 -24.20
CA ARG A 201 13.49 22.69 -24.44
C ARG A 201 14.87 22.64 -25.11
N GLY A 202 15.58 21.52 -25.00
CA GLY A 202 16.94 21.35 -25.51
C GLY A 202 17.02 20.67 -26.88
N ARG A 203 18.20 20.09 -27.16
CA ARG A 203 18.48 19.29 -28.37
C ARG A 203 17.88 17.87 -28.34
N PHE A 204 17.39 17.41 -27.18
CA PHE A 204 16.88 16.06 -26.96
C PHE A 204 15.35 15.99 -26.97
N ARG A 205 14.70 16.77 -27.83
CA ARG A 205 13.23 16.95 -27.81
C ARG A 205 12.48 15.64 -27.98
N LEU A 206 12.89 14.84 -28.98
CA LEU A 206 12.29 13.54 -29.23
C LEU A 206 12.45 12.61 -28.02
N GLY A 207 13.62 12.60 -27.37
CA GLY A 207 13.84 11.82 -26.15
C GLY A 207 12.91 12.23 -25.00
N GLY A 208 12.70 13.54 -24.81
CA GLY A 208 11.77 14.04 -23.80
C GLY A 208 10.31 13.66 -24.09
N LEU A 209 9.89 13.72 -25.35
CA LEU A 209 8.55 13.30 -25.77
C LEU A 209 8.36 11.79 -25.58
N LEU A 210 9.32 10.97 -26.04
CA LEU A 210 9.27 9.52 -25.91
C LEU A 210 9.24 9.08 -24.45
N LEU A 211 10.02 9.74 -23.57
CA LEU A 211 9.97 9.48 -22.13
C LEU A 211 8.58 9.76 -21.56
N ALA A 212 7.99 10.92 -21.86
CA ALA A 212 6.66 11.28 -21.37
C ALA A 212 5.59 10.29 -21.86
N VAL A 213 5.61 9.96 -23.16
CA VAL A 213 4.68 8.99 -23.76
C VAL A 213 4.87 7.59 -23.16
N ALA A 214 6.11 7.14 -22.95
CA ALA A 214 6.39 5.85 -22.37
C ALA A 214 5.85 5.74 -20.93
N VAL A 215 6.07 6.75 -20.09
CA VAL A 215 5.58 6.74 -18.71
C VAL A 215 4.05 6.77 -18.69
N VAL A 216 3.42 7.68 -19.44
CA VAL A 216 1.94 7.76 -19.52
C VAL A 216 1.34 6.47 -20.08
N GLY A 217 1.95 5.91 -21.14
CA GLY A 217 1.53 4.65 -21.75
C GLY A 217 1.61 3.48 -20.78
N CYS A 218 2.72 3.34 -20.05
CA CYS A 218 2.88 2.32 -19.01
C CYS A 218 1.85 2.49 -17.89
N SER A 219 1.61 3.73 -17.42
CA SER A 219 0.58 4.00 -16.41
C SER A 219 -0.82 3.64 -16.91
N LEU A 220 -1.17 3.99 -18.16
CA LEU A 220 -2.45 3.66 -18.76
C LEU A 220 -2.64 2.15 -18.90
N ILE A 221 -1.63 1.42 -19.39
CA ILE A 221 -1.66 -0.05 -19.47
C ILE A 221 -1.87 -0.64 -18.08
N GLY A 222 -1.14 -0.15 -17.07
CA GLY A 222 -1.32 -0.59 -15.69
C GLY A 222 -2.74 -0.35 -15.16
N SER A 223 -3.30 0.83 -15.40
CA SER A 223 -4.68 1.15 -15.03
C SER A 223 -5.70 0.27 -15.74
N LEU A 224 -5.55 0.06 -17.06
CA LEU A 224 -6.44 -0.80 -17.83
C LEU A 224 -6.37 -2.26 -17.36
N ASN A 225 -5.18 -2.79 -17.09
CA ASN A 225 -5.02 -4.12 -16.53
C ASN A 225 -5.73 -4.26 -15.19
N LEU A 226 -5.51 -3.31 -14.26
CA LEU A 226 -6.21 -3.29 -12.97
C LEU A 226 -7.73 -3.20 -13.13
N SER A 227 -8.25 -2.44 -14.09
CA SER A 227 -9.68 -2.25 -14.27
C SER A 227 -10.38 -3.34 -15.07
N LEU A 228 -9.69 -4.01 -16.00
CA LEU A 228 -10.32 -4.90 -16.99
C LEU A 228 -9.94 -6.37 -16.84
N LEU A 229 -8.83 -6.69 -16.20
CA LEU A 229 -8.33 -8.06 -16.10
C LEU A 229 -8.48 -8.58 -14.65
N PRO A 230 -9.32 -9.59 -14.39
CA PRO A 230 -9.52 -10.15 -13.05
C PRO A 230 -8.21 -10.58 -12.37
N TYR A 231 -7.23 -11.04 -13.15
CA TYR A 231 -5.91 -11.42 -12.65
C TYR A 231 -5.19 -10.29 -11.86
N TYR A 232 -5.41 -9.03 -12.24
CA TYR A 232 -4.79 -7.86 -11.58
C TYR A 232 -5.68 -7.21 -10.53
N GLN A 233 -6.94 -7.63 -10.43
CA GLN A 233 -7.91 -7.10 -9.47
C GLN A 233 -7.74 -7.74 -8.09
N PRO A 234 -8.23 -7.07 -7.03
CA PRO A 234 -8.38 -7.70 -5.72
C PRO A 234 -9.20 -9.00 -5.76
N ALA A 235 -9.11 -9.79 -4.70
CA ALA A 235 -9.94 -10.98 -4.50
C ALA A 235 -11.44 -10.66 -4.66
N ASN A 236 -12.17 -11.48 -5.42
CA ASN A 236 -13.63 -11.35 -5.51
C ASN A 236 -14.30 -12.27 -4.48
N TRP A 237 -14.61 -11.71 -3.31
CA TRP A 237 -15.22 -12.46 -2.21
C TRP A 237 -16.64 -12.96 -2.50
N TYR A 238 -17.33 -12.38 -3.48
CA TYR A 238 -18.62 -12.88 -3.94
C TYR A 238 -18.48 -14.24 -4.64
N ASP A 239 -17.39 -14.44 -5.39
CA ASP A 239 -17.14 -15.72 -6.07
C ASP A 239 -16.81 -16.83 -5.06
N ALA A 240 -16.01 -16.51 -4.03
CA ALA A 240 -15.75 -17.43 -2.93
C ALA A 240 -17.05 -17.75 -2.15
N GLY A 241 -17.89 -16.75 -1.87
CA GLY A 241 -19.19 -16.96 -1.23
C GLY A 241 -20.15 -17.79 -2.08
N ALA A 242 -20.21 -17.54 -3.40
CA ALA A 242 -21.00 -18.32 -4.34
C ALA A 242 -20.51 -19.77 -4.43
N LEU A 243 -19.19 -19.99 -4.36
CA LEU A 243 -18.58 -21.31 -4.32
C LEU A 243 -19.04 -22.10 -3.09
N ILE A 244 -18.96 -21.50 -1.90
CA ILE A 244 -19.40 -22.13 -0.65
C ILE A 244 -20.91 -22.37 -0.70
N SER A 245 -21.69 -21.40 -1.20
CA SER A 245 -23.15 -21.56 -1.33
C SER A 245 -23.53 -22.70 -2.27
N LYS A 246 -22.75 -22.95 -3.32
CA LYS A 246 -23.01 -23.97 -4.34
C LYS A 246 -22.69 -25.39 -3.87
N TYR A 247 -21.64 -25.57 -3.06
CA TYR A 247 -21.12 -26.89 -2.69
C TYR A 247 -21.20 -27.18 -1.18
N GLY A 248 -21.49 -26.16 -0.37
CA GLY A 248 -21.59 -26.24 1.08
C GLY A 248 -22.91 -26.84 1.55
N THR A 249 -22.91 -27.32 2.78
CA THR A 249 -24.11 -27.77 3.50
C THR A 249 -24.25 -26.97 4.79
N ALA A 250 -25.45 -26.95 5.38
CA ALA A 250 -25.71 -26.21 6.61
C ALA A 250 -24.86 -26.65 7.80
N SER A 251 -24.28 -27.85 7.77
CA SER A 251 -23.39 -28.39 8.80
C SER A 251 -21.93 -28.02 8.58
N ASP A 252 -21.56 -27.42 7.46
CA ASP A 252 -20.16 -27.09 7.20
C ASP A 252 -19.70 -25.92 8.07
N VAL A 253 -18.40 -25.92 8.39
CA VAL A 253 -17.77 -24.83 9.14
C VAL A 253 -16.59 -24.24 8.34
N LEU A 254 -16.23 -23.01 8.67
CA LEU A 254 -15.24 -22.24 7.91
C LEU A 254 -14.01 -21.93 8.77
N VAL A 255 -12.83 -22.16 8.22
CA VAL A 255 -11.57 -21.66 8.75
C VAL A 255 -11.03 -20.64 7.76
N PHE A 256 -11.05 -19.37 8.16
CA PHE A 256 -10.67 -18.26 7.30
C PHE A 256 -9.29 -17.72 7.71
N VAL A 257 -8.39 -17.57 6.74
CA VAL A 257 -7.05 -17.01 6.91
C VAL A 257 -6.92 -16.01 5.77
N PRO A 258 -7.05 -14.67 5.97
CA PRO A 258 -6.63 -13.91 7.14
C PRO A 258 -7.77 -13.14 7.82
N VAL A 259 -7.48 -12.64 9.02
CA VAL A 259 -8.41 -12.01 9.98
C VAL A 259 -9.13 -10.78 9.48
N ALA A 260 -8.44 -9.86 8.80
CA ALA A 260 -9.05 -8.57 8.47
C ALA A 260 -10.17 -8.74 7.43
N THR A 261 -9.99 -9.68 6.50
CA THR A 261 -10.96 -9.91 5.43
C THR A 261 -12.18 -10.68 5.93
N TRP A 262 -12.04 -11.45 7.01
CA TRP A 262 -13.17 -12.08 7.71
C TRP A 262 -14.27 -11.08 8.07
N TYR A 263 -13.92 -9.92 8.66
CA TYR A 263 -14.90 -8.88 9.01
C TYR A 263 -15.65 -8.31 7.80
N ALA A 264 -15.04 -8.33 6.62
CA ALA A 264 -15.64 -7.80 5.40
C ALA A 264 -16.54 -8.82 4.69
N VAL A 265 -16.33 -10.12 4.91
CA VAL A 265 -17.05 -11.19 4.19
C VAL A 265 -18.08 -11.92 5.05
N SER A 266 -18.03 -11.80 6.38
CA SER A 266 -18.92 -12.52 7.30
C SER A 266 -20.40 -12.25 7.06
N GLY A 267 -20.75 -11.08 6.52
CA GLY A 267 -22.12 -10.72 6.14
C GLY A 267 -22.60 -11.22 4.77
N LEU A 268 -21.75 -11.86 3.97
CA LEU A 268 -22.13 -12.41 2.67
C LEU A 268 -22.82 -13.76 2.82
N ASP A 269 -23.82 -14.05 1.99
CA ASP A 269 -24.69 -15.24 2.12
C ASP A 269 -23.96 -16.58 2.26
N GLY A 270 -22.84 -16.75 1.55
CA GLY A 270 -22.01 -17.97 1.58
C GLY A 270 -21.16 -18.12 2.84
N PHE A 271 -21.06 -17.09 3.67
CA PHE A 271 -20.28 -17.08 4.90
C PHE A 271 -21.19 -16.99 6.12
N ALA A 272 -22.20 -16.12 6.09
CA ALA A 272 -23.07 -15.79 7.22
C ALA A 272 -23.83 -16.98 7.84
N LYS A 273 -23.96 -18.09 7.10
CA LYS A 273 -24.71 -19.29 7.50
C LYS A 273 -23.87 -20.36 8.20
N HIS A 274 -22.57 -20.12 8.37
CA HIS A 274 -21.63 -21.12 8.87
C HIS A 274 -20.94 -20.62 10.13
N ASP A 275 -20.67 -21.54 11.06
CA ASP A 275 -19.73 -21.26 12.15
C ASP A 275 -18.33 -21.09 11.57
N MET A 276 -17.58 -20.12 12.08
CA MET A 276 -16.34 -19.67 11.46
C MET A 276 -15.29 -19.23 12.48
N THR A 277 -14.03 -19.54 12.19
CA THR A 277 -12.88 -19.10 12.98
C THR A 277 -11.76 -18.56 12.10
N THR A 278 -10.86 -17.77 12.70
CA THR A 278 -9.66 -17.24 12.04
C THR A 278 -8.54 -17.07 13.07
N PRO A 279 -7.28 -17.41 12.74
CA PRO A 279 -6.14 -17.12 13.61
C PRO A 279 -5.86 -15.62 13.61
N GLN A 280 -6.16 -14.96 14.73
CA GLN A 280 -5.96 -13.51 14.95
C GLN A 280 -4.49 -13.09 14.79
N THR A 281 -3.59 -13.95 15.22
CA THR A 281 -2.14 -13.80 15.21
C THR A 281 -1.46 -15.18 15.14
N THR A 282 -0.15 -15.24 14.83
CA THR A 282 0.59 -16.51 14.83
C THR A 282 0.46 -17.29 16.15
N PRO A 283 0.52 -16.67 17.35
CA PRO A 283 0.29 -17.38 18.62
C PRO A 283 -1.11 -18.00 18.79
N SER A 284 -2.13 -17.53 18.05
CA SER A 284 -3.51 -18.07 18.11
C SER A 284 -3.77 -19.23 17.14
N ILE A 285 -2.77 -19.65 16.37
CA ILE A 285 -2.87 -20.81 15.48
C ILE A 285 -3.29 -22.08 16.24
N PRO A 286 -2.71 -22.43 17.42
CA PRO A 286 -3.11 -23.61 18.17
C PRO A 286 -4.60 -23.61 18.54
N ASP A 287 -5.16 -22.46 18.92
CA ASP A 287 -6.59 -22.32 19.25
C ASP A 287 -7.48 -22.57 18.02
N THR A 288 -7.06 -22.07 16.86
CA THR A 288 -7.74 -22.31 15.58
C THR A 288 -7.72 -23.80 15.21
N VAL A 289 -6.59 -24.48 15.40
CA VAL A 289 -6.44 -25.92 15.16
C VAL A 289 -7.29 -26.73 16.16
N ALA A 290 -7.32 -26.34 17.42
CA ALA A 290 -8.15 -26.97 18.44
C ALA A 290 -9.65 -26.83 18.12
N TRP A 291 -10.09 -25.63 17.70
CA TRP A 291 -11.46 -25.38 17.25
C TRP A 291 -11.82 -26.26 16.03
N ALA A 292 -10.92 -26.39 15.06
CA ALA A 292 -11.14 -27.24 13.89
C ALA A 292 -11.21 -28.73 14.26
N SER A 293 -10.48 -29.14 15.30
CA SER A 293 -10.51 -30.50 15.84
C SER A 293 -11.81 -30.79 16.61
N ALA A 294 -12.38 -29.79 17.29
CA ALA A 294 -13.66 -29.92 17.98
C ALA A 294 -14.82 -30.18 16.98
N HIS A 295 -14.70 -29.68 15.76
CA HIS A 295 -15.64 -29.87 14.65
C HIS A 295 -15.40 -31.16 13.85
N ARG A 296 -15.03 -32.27 14.51
CA ARG A 296 -14.63 -33.54 13.86
C ARG A 296 -15.65 -34.12 12.88
N ASN A 297 -16.94 -33.88 13.13
CA ASN A 297 -18.07 -34.39 12.36
C ASN A 297 -18.61 -33.37 11.34
N ASN A 298 -17.90 -32.27 11.10
CA ASN A 298 -18.26 -31.26 10.12
C ASN A 298 -17.22 -31.25 9.00
N ARG A 299 -17.63 -30.98 7.76
CA ARG A 299 -16.67 -30.65 6.70
C ARG A 299 -16.14 -29.24 6.96
N ILE A 300 -14.87 -29.02 6.65
CA ILE A 300 -14.19 -27.76 6.90
C ILE A 300 -13.81 -27.11 5.58
N TRP A 301 -14.30 -25.90 5.36
CA TRP A 301 -13.83 -25.01 4.32
C TRP A 301 -12.65 -24.20 4.85
N TYR A 302 -11.45 -24.53 4.39
CA TYR A 302 -10.25 -23.74 4.61
C TYR A 302 -10.13 -22.68 3.52
N ILE A 303 -10.19 -21.41 3.91
CA ILE A 303 -10.15 -20.26 3.00
C ILE A 303 -8.90 -19.47 3.29
N GLN A 304 -8.04 -19.34 2.29
CA GLN A 304 -6.71 -18.77 2.39
C GLN A 304 -6.56 -17.57 1.46
N ASN A 305 -6.14 -16.44 2.03
CA ASN A 305 -5.75 -15.20 1.38
C ASN A 305 -4.72 -14.51 2.30
N TYR A 306 -3.73 -13.81 1.75
CA TYR A 306 -2.70 -13.08 2.53
C TYR A 306 -2.19 -13.77 3.83
N TYR A 307 -1.95 -15.08 3.76
CA TYR A 307 -1.66 -15.93 4.93
C TYR A 307 -0.36 -15.57 5.65
N GLN A 308 0.57 -14.93 4.93
CA GLN A 308 1.91 -14.56 5.40
C GLN A 308 1.90 -13.74 6.70
N ALA A 309 0.81 -13.02 6.99
CA ALA A 309 0.68 -12.20 8.19
C ALA A 309 0.24 -12.97 9.45
N THR A 310 -0.48 -14.09 9.30
CA THR A 310 -1.15 -14.78 10.42
C THR A 310 -0.78 -16.25 10.54
N ASP A 311 -0.55 -16.95 9.43
CA ASP A 311 -0.12 -18.35 9.38
C ASP A 311 0.92 -18.55 8.26
N PRO A 312 2.13 -17.94 8.36
CA PRO A 312 3.13 -17.95 7.29
C PRO A 312 3.62 -19.36 6.92
N ALA A 313 3.58 -20.30 7.87
CA ALA A 313 3.97 -21.69 7.67
C ALA A 313 2.82 -22.58 7.17
N LEU A 314 1.62 -22.03 6.95
CA LEU A 314 0.41 -22.77 6.58
C LEU A 314 0.10 -23.92 7.55
N THR A 315 0.36 -23.70 8.84
CA THR A 315 0.23 -24.67 9.91
C THR A 315 -1.21 -25.17 10.01
N VAL A 316 -2.20 -24.29 9.90
CA VAL A 316 -3.61 -24.66 9.99
C VAL A 316 -3.99 -25.60 8.85
N ARG A 317 -3.57 -25.27 7.62
CA ARG A 317 -3.79 -26.12 6.45
C ARG A 317 -3.10 -27.46 6.60
N ALA A 318 -1.84 -27.46 7.02
CA ALA A 318 -1.06 -28.68 7.22
C ALA A 318 -1.71 -29.61 8.24
N GLN A 319 -2.19 -29.07 9.37
CA GLN A 319 -2.90 -29.85 10.39
C GLN A 319 -4.23 -30.43 9.87
N LEU A 320 -5.00 -29.65 9.10
CA LEU A 320 -6.22 -30.16 8.43
C LEU A 320 -5.89 -31.29 7.46
N SER A 321 -4.89 -31.12 6.60
CA SER A 321 -4.47 -32.14 5.62
C SER A 321 -3.93 -33.43 6.26
N LEU A 322 -3.38 -33.37 7.48
CA LEU A 322 -2.92 -34.55 8.21
C LEU A 322 -4.07 -35.41 8.76
N ARG A 323 -5.17 -34.77 9.18
CA ARG A 323 -6.26 -35.45 9.90
C ARG A 323 -7.49 -35.72 9.03
N ARG A 324 -7.68 -34.94 7.98
CA ARG A 324 -8.88 -34.92 7.16
C ARG A 324 -8.56 -35.18 5.70
N ARG A 325 -9.50 -35.80 5.00
CA ARG A 325 -9.38 -36.00 3.54
C ARG A 325 -9.69 -34.69 2.82
N GLU A 326 -8.78 -34.23 1.97
CA GLU A 326 -9.09 -33.15 1.03
C GLU A 326 -10.09 -33.66 -0.03
N LEU A 327 -11.24 -33.00 -0.15
CA LEU A 327 -12.27 -33.33 -1.14
C LEU A 327 -12.06 -32.56 -2.43
N ARG A 328 -11.80 -31.26 -2.31
CA ARG A 328 -11.67 -30.36 -3.45
C ARG A 328 -10.92 -29.09 -3.07
N SER A 329 -10.16 -28.55 -4.01
CA SER A 329 -9.50 -27.25 -3.87
C SER A 329 -9.75 -26.39 -5.10
N TRP A 330 -9.93 -25.10 -4.87
CA TRP A 330 -10.10 -24.07 -5.87
C TRP A 330 -9.08 -22.98 -5.59
N ARG A 331 -8.35 -22.57 -6.61
CA ARG A 331 -7.42 -21.45 -6.54
C ARG A 331 -7.84 -20.41 -7.54
N GLU A 332 -8.04 -19.20 -7.05
CA GLU A 332 -8.19 -18.01 -7.86
C GLU A 332 -6.81 -17.33 -7.94
N PRO A 333 -6.06 -17.55 -9.05
CA PRO A 333 -4.75 -16.94 -9.19
C PRO A 333 -4.89 -15.43 -9.36
N ARG A 334 -3.96 -14.70 -8.75
CA ARG A 334 -3.83 -13.25 -8.86
C ARG A 334 -2.40 -12.87 -9.12
N PHE A 335 -2.22 -11.66 -9.62
CA PHE A 335 -0.91 -11.06 -9.81
C PHE A 335 -0.14 -10.96 -8.49
N SER A 336 -0.82 -10.52 -7.42
CA SER A 336 -0.28 -10.52 -6.06
C SER A 336 -0.72 -11.78 -5.33
N GLU A 337 0.22 -12.54 -4.78
CA GLU A 337 -0.09 -13.69 -3.90
C GLU A 337 -0.94 -13.25 -2.68
N GLY A 338 -0.84 -11.98 -2.28
CA GLY A 338 -1.67 -11.42 -1.23
C GLY A 338 -3.14 -11.23 -1.59
N ASP A 339 -3.44 -11.13 -2.89
CA ASP A 339 -4.80 -11.01 -3.40
C ASP A 339 -5.35 -12.36 -3.90
N ALA A 340 -4.49 -13.38 -4.02
CA ALA A 340 -4.91 -14.73 -4.39
C ALA A 340 -5.79 -15.35 -3.30
N VAL A 341 -6.79 -16.11 -3.73
CA VAL A 341 -7.69 -16.85 -2.83
C VAL A 341 -7.57 -18.33 -3.13
N THR A 342 -7.30 -19.13 -2.11
CA THR A 342 -7.38 -20.59 -2.18
C THR A 342 -8.48 -21.06 -1.24
N VAL A 343 -9.43 -21.81 -1.76
CA VAL A 343 -10.51 -22.43 -0.99
C VAL A 343 -10.31 -23.93 -1.07
N THR A 344 -10.23 -24.62 0.06
CA THR A 344 -10.08 -26.07 0.12
C THR A 344 -11.14 -26.64 1.03
N LEU A 345 -11.90 -27.62 0.54
CA LEU A 345 -12.87 -28.37 1.33
C LEU A 345 -12.24 -29.65 1.85
N PHE A 346 -12.24 -29.80 3.17
CA PHE A 346 -11.82 -31.01 3.88
C PHE A 346 -13.03 -31.76 4.42
N ASP A 347 -12.99 -33.07 4.35
CA ASP A 347 -14.00 -33.96 4.91
C ASP A 347 -13.82 -34.14 6.44
N PHE A 348 -14.59 -35.06 7.01
CA PHE A 348 -14.45 -35.49 8.41
C PHE A 348 -13.06 -36.10 8.71
N GLU A 349 -12.72 -36.16 10.00
CA GLU A 349 -11.49 -36.85 10.44
C GLU A 349 -11.56 -38.36 10.13
N ARG A 350 -10.42 -38.94 9.74
CA ARG A 350 -10.30 -40.36 9.38
C ARG A 350 -10.37 -41.30 10.57
#